data_AF-A0A659ULC0-F1
#
_entry.id   AF-A0A659ULC0-F1
#
_cell.length_a   1.000
_cell.length_b   1.000
_cell.length_c   1.000
_cell.angle_alpha   90.00
_cell.angle_beta   90.00
_cell.angle_gamma   90.00
#
_symmetry.space_group_name_H-M   'P 1'
#
loop_
_entity.id
_entity.type
_entity.pdbx_description
1 polymer ?
#
loop_
_entity_poly.entity_id
_entity_poly.type
_entity_poly.pdbx_seq_one_letter_code
_entity_poly.pdbx_strand_id
1 'polypeptide(L)'
;GRLSDEGFGRQCTWRSLSIFRELRDWHVGNGHDLQDLSEVHVERFLEHRSKHWSIDSGDRSALRRLLAALRQEGLIPTALPIERTEYEQIVDVFAAYLTNERGLAASTVESHKLLSRRFLQEVCPAG
;
A
#
# COMPACT_ATOMS: atom_id res chain seq x y z
N GLY A 1 -20.66 25.36 -0.83
CA GLY A 1 -21.73 24.49 -1.35
C GLY A 1 -21.36 23.05 -1.13
N ARG A 2 -22.10 22.33 -0.28
CA ARG A 2 -21.82 20.96 0.20
C ARG A 2 -22.57 19.91 -0.64
N LEU A 3 -22.28 19.81 -1.94
CA LEU A 3 -22.89 18.79 -2.80
C LEU A 3 -21.88 18.00 -3.65
N SER A 4 -20.59 18.34 -3.63
CA SER A 4 -19.56 17.62 -4.40
C SER A 4 -18.87 16.49 -3.61
N ASP A 5 -18.98 16.49 -2.28
CA ASP A 5 -18.25 15.53 -1.42
C ASP A 5 -18.97 14.16 -1.34
N GLU A 6 -20.30 14.15 -1.42
CA GLU A 6 -21.10 12.92 -1.35
C GLU A 6 -21.07 12.11 -2.66
N GLY A 7 -20.97 12.78 -3.82
CA GLY A 7 -20.88 12.12 -5.13
C GLY A 7 -19.49 11.54 -5.38
N PHE A 8 -18.44 12.29 -5.03
CA PHE A 8 -17.06 11.83 -5.12
C PHE A 8 -16.79 10.70 -4.11
N GLY A 9 -17.32 10.82 -2.88
CA GLY A 9 -17.31 9.77 -1.88
C GLY A 9 -18.03 8.48 -2.32
N ARG A 10 -19.19 8.58 -2.98
CA ARG A 10 -19.90 7.40 -3.54
C ARG A 10 -19.12 6.73 -4.67
N GLN A 11 -18.56 7.48 -5.61
CA GLN A 11 -17.78 6.90 -6.71
C GLN A 11 -16.48 6.23 -6.21
N CYS A 12 -15.78 6.89 -5.27
CA CYS A 12 -14.57 6.35 -4.63
C CYS A 12 -14.88 5.12 -3.77
N THR A 13 -16.02 5.07 -3.08
CA THR A 13 -16.44 3.90 -2.30
C THR A 13 -16.84 2.74 -3.21
N TRP A 14 -17.58 2.98 -4.28
CA TRP A 14 -17.93 1.92 -5.26
C TRP A 14 -16.70 1.32 -5.93
N ARG A 15 -15.75 2.14 -6.37
CA ARG A 15 -14.49 1.65 -6.96
C ARG A 15 -13.68 0.83 -5.97
N SER A 16 -13.55 1.32 -4.73
CA SER A 16 -12.82 0.60 -3.67
C SER A 16 -13.48 -0.74 -3.32
N LEU A 17 -14.81 -0.79 -3.28
CA LEU A 17 -15.57 -2.02 -3.04
C LEU A 17 -15.46 -3.01 -4.21
N SER A 18 -15.48 -2.54 -5.47
CA SER A 18 -15.27 -3.40 -6.64
C SER A 18 -13.88 -4.02 -6.62
N ILE A 19 -12.86 -3.19 -6.40
CA ILE A 19 -11.46 -3.63 -6.30
C ILE A 19 -11.28 -4.62 -5.15
N PHE A 20 -11.96 -4.43 -4.01
CA PHE A 20 -11.94 -5.39 -2.92
C PHE A 20 -12.60 -6.72 -3.29
N ARG A 21 -13.76 -6.68 -3.95
CA ARG A 21 -14.43 -7.91 -4.41
C ARG A 21 -13.53 -8.70 -5.36
N GLU A 22 -12.90 -7.99 -6.29
CA GLU A 22 -11.95 -8.59 -7.25
C GLU A 22 -10.71 -9.14 -6.55
N LEU A 23 -10.17 -8.43 -5.54
CA LEU A 23 -9.08 -8.92 -4.69
C LEU A 23 -9.47 -10.23 -3.98
N ARG A 24 -10.65 -10.28 -3.36
CA ARG A 24 -11.15 -11.48 -2.68
C ARG A 24 -11.31 -12.64 -3.65
N ASP A 25 -11.98 -12.42 -4.77
CA ASP A 25 -12.26 -13.47 -5.74
C ASP A 25 -10.96 -14.00 -6.36
N TRP A 26 -9.99 -13.12 -6.63
CA TRP A 26 -8.63 -13.51 -7.02
C TRP A 26 -7.91 -14.29 -5.92
N HIS A 27 -8.00 -13.86 -4.66
CA HIS A 27 -7.33 -14.50 -3.53
C HIS A 27 -7.82 -15.95 -3.32
N VAL A 28 -9.14 -16.12 -3.25
CA VAL A 28 -9.79 -17.44 -3.11
C VAL A 28 -9.54 -18.30 -4.36
N GLY A 29 -9.56 -17.69 -5.55
CA GLY A 29 -9.24 -18.38 -6.81
C GLY A 29 -7.81 -18.91 -6.89
N ASN A 30 -6.86 -18.32 -6.15
CA ASN A 30 -5.48 -18.82 -6.01
C ASN A 30 -5.33 -19.86 -4.88
N GLY A 31 -6.43 -20.28 -4.25
CA GLY A 31 -6.43 -21.32 -3.21
C GLY A 31 -6.06 -20.83 -1.80
N HIS A 32 -6.07 -19.52 -1.56
CA HIS A 32 -5.78 -18.94 -0.24
C HIS A 32 -7.06 -18.64 0.55
N ASP A 33 -7.03 -18.87 1.86
CA ASP A 33 -8.14 -18.51 2.76
C ASP A 33 -8.22 -16.98 2.87
N LEU A 34 -9.42 -16.42 3.03
CA LEU A 34 -9.60 -15.01 3.36
C LEU A 34 -8.81 -14.58 4.61
N GLN A 35 -8.58 -15.50 5.55
CA GLN A 35 -7.74 -15.25 6.73
C GLN A 35 -6.26 -15.08 6.41
N ASP A 36 -5.78 -15.54 5.26
CA ASP A 36 -4.37 -15.35 4.88
C ASP A 36 -4.12 -14.00 4.19
N LEU A 37 -5.16 -13.17 4.04
CA LEU A 37 -5.06 -11.91 3.32
C LEU A 37 -4.06 -10.95 4.00
N SER A 38 -3.04 -10.54 3.24
CA SER A 38 -1.94 -9.71 3.72
C SER A 38 -1.54 -8.67 2.67
N GLU A 39 -0.66 -7.76 3.06
CA GLU A 39 -0.05 -6.78 2.15
C GLU A 39 0.62 -7.44 0.95
N VAL A 40 1.26 -8.60 1.14
CA VAL A 40 1.91 -9.35 0.05
C VAL A 40 0.88 -9.79 -0.99
N HIS A 41 -0.29 -10.25 -0.54
CA HIS A 41 -1.37 -10.66 -1.43
C HIS A 41 -1.98 -9.47 -2.17
N VAL A 42 -2.08 -8.30 -1.52
CA VAL A 42 -2.49 -7.04 -2.17
C VAL A 42 -1.51 -6.64 -3.26
N GLU A 43 -0.20 -6.69 -3.00
CA GLU A 43 0.82 -6.36 -4.01
C GLU A 43 0.77 -7.30 -5.20
N ARG A 44 0.69 -8.62 -4.97
CA ARG A 44 0.57 -9.62 -6.04
C ARG A 44 -0.71 -9.45 -6.86
N PHE A 45 -1.83 -9.12 -6.21
CA PHE A 45 -3.07 -8.80 -6.89
C PHE A 45 -2.92 -7.57 -7.78
N LEU A 46 -2.31 -6.50 -7.28
CA LEU A 46 -2.06 -5.29 -8.06
C LEU A 46 -1.11 -5.58 -9.24
N GLU A 47 -0.06 -6.38 -9.06
CA GLU A 47 0.80 -6.80 -10.17
C GLU A 47 0.07 -7.66 -11.22
N HIS A 48 -0.86 -8.52 -10.80
CA HIS A 48 -1.69 -9.29 -11.71
C HIS A 48 -2.66 -8.38 -12.49
N ARG A 49 -3.27 -7.43 -11.79
CA ARG A 49 -4.21 -6.46 -12.35
C ARG A 49 -3.54 -5.50 -13.32
N SER A 50 -2.34 -5.01 -13.02
CA SER A 50 -1.62 -4.03 -13.85
C SER A 50 -1.34 -4.53 -15.26
N LYS A 51 -1.25 -5.87 -15.43
CA LYS A 51 -1.07 -6.52 -16.73
C LYS A 51 -2.28 -6.40 -17.65
N HIS A 52 -3.46 -6.15 -17.09
CA HIS A 52 -4.73 -6.15 -17.83
C HIS A 52 -5.50 -4.83 -17.70
N TRP A 53 -5.25 -4.04 -16.66
CA TRP A 53 -5.93 -2.77 -16.38
C TRP A 53 -5.00 -1.72 -15.76
N SER A 54 -5.27 -0.45 -16.03
CA SER A 54 -4.57 0.67 -15.38
C SER A 54 -4.92 0.74 -13.89
N ILE A 55 -3.89 0.88 -13.05
CA ILE A 55 -4.02 1.02 -11.59
C ILE A 55 -3.88 2.49 -11.24
N ASP A 56 -4.81 3.01 -10.45
CA ASP A 56 -4.65 4.35 -9.90
C ASP A 56 -3.76 4.30 -8.66
N SER A 57 -2.92 5.33 -8.51
CA SER A 57 -2.12 5.61 -7.31
C SER A 57 -2.93 5.52 -6.01
N GLY A 58 -4.23 5.87 -6.04
CA GLY A 58 -5.15 5.78 -4.91
C GLY A 58 -5.55 4.36 -4.53
N ASP A 59 -5.55 3.40 -5.47
CA ASP A 59 -6.07 2.04 -5.26
C ASP A 59 -5.21 1.29 -4.22
N ARG A 60 -3.88 1.47 -4.26
CA ARG A 60 -2.95 0.90 -3.28
C ARG A 60 -3.22 1.41 -1.86
N SER A 61 -3.42 2.72 -1.72
CA SER A 61 -3.69 3.34 -0.42
C SER A 61 -5.07 2.95 0.13
N ALA A 62 -6.07 2.82 -0.75
CA ALA A 62 -7.40 2.36 -0.39
C ALA A 62 -7.39 0.90 0.13
N LEU A 63 -6.68 0.00 -0.57
CA LEU A 63 -6.53 -1.39 -0.15
C LEU A 63 -5.79 -1.54 1.18
N ARG A 64 -4.72 -0.77 1.41
CA ARG A 64 -4.02 -0.76 2.71
C ARG A 64 -4.90 -0.28 3.86
N ARG A 65 -5.69 0.78 3.65
CA ARG A 65 -6.65 1.28 4.65
C ARG A 65 -7.73 0.23 4.95
N LEU A 66 -8.18 -0.48 3.94
CA LEU A 66 -9.16 -1.56 4.11
C LEU A 66 -8.59 -2.73 4.92
N LEU A 67 -7.37 -3.19 4.63
CA LEU A 67 -6.71 -4.22 5.44
C LEU A 67 -6.56 -3.79 6.90
N ALA A 68 -6.18 -2.53 7.13
CA ALA A 68 -6.10 -1.99 8.49
C ALA A 68 -7.46 -2.04 9.19
N ALA A 69 -8.55 -1.65 8.53
CA ALA A 69 -9.90 -1.71 9.08
C ALA A 69 -10.33 -3.16 9.40
N LEU A 70 -10.09 -4.11 8.49
CA LEU A 70 -10.41 -5.53 8.70
C LEU A 70 -9.66 -6.13 9.90
N ARG A 71 -8.42 -5.68 10.16
CA ARG A 71 -7.66 -6.09 11.36
C ARG A 71 -8.22 -5.50 12.65
N GLN A 72 -8.66 -4.24 12.63
CA GLN A 72 -9.29 -3.62 13.80
C GLN A 72 -10.57 -4.37 14.18
N GLU A 73 -11.32 -4.87 13.19
CA GLU A 73 -12.52 -5.69 13.39
C GLU A 73 -12.21 -7.18 13.68
N GLY A 74 -10.93 -7.58 13.72
CA GLY A 74 -10.52 -8.96 13.99
C GLY A 74 -10.89 -9.98 12.89
N LEU A 75 -11.23 -9.50 11.68
CA LEU A 75 -11.67 -10.34 10.56
C LEU A 75 -10.50 -10.99 9.80
N ILE A 76 -9.30 -10.42 9.92
CA ILE A 76 -8.06 -10.99 9.39
C ILE A 76 -6.96 -10.89 10.48
N PRO A 77 -5.99 -11.81 10.49
CA PRO A 77 -4.87 -11.78 11.42
C PRO A 77 -4.11 -10.45 11.37
N THR A 78 -3.54 -10.07 12.52
CA THR A 78 -2.59 -8.97 12.58
C THR A 78 -1.50 -9.19 11.54
N ALA A 79 -1.15 -8.15 10.79
CA ALA A 79 0.01 -8.22 9.89
C ALA A 79 1.17 -8.80 10.68
N LEU A 80 1.75 -9.88 10.18
CA LEU A 80 3.12 -10.20 10.58
C LEU A 80 3.92 -8.93 10.29
N PRO A 81 4.70 -8.42 11.27
CA PRO A 81 5.60 -7.33 10.99
C PRO A 81 6.45 -7.78 9.81
N ILE A 82 6.30 -7.11 8.67
CA ILE A 82 7.25 -7.26 7.59
C ILE A 82 8.57 -6.87 8.23
N GLU A 83 9.49 -7.82 8.40
CA GLU A 83 10.81 -7.51 8.88
C GLU A 83 11.38 -6.49 7.92
N ARG A 84 11.42 -5.24 8.37
CA ARG A 84 11.97 -4.15 7.60
C ARG A 84 13.41 -4.51 7.38
N THR A 85 13.79 -4.71 6.12
CA THR A 85 15.19 -4.91 5.77
C THR A 85 16.00 -3.72 6.29
N GLU A 86 17.29 -3.90 6.52
CA GLU A 86 18.16 -2.81 7.01
C GLU A 86 18.03 -1.56 6.13
N TYR A 87 17.79 -1.74 4.83
CA TYR A 87 17.54 -0.66 3.87
C TYR A 87 16.26 0.12 4.15
N GLU A 88 15.17 -0.56 4.49
CA GLU A 88 13.93 0.13 4.83
C GLU A 88 14.08 0.96 6.10
N GLN A 89 14.84 0.45 7.08
CA GLN A 89 15.13 1.18 8.32
C GLN A 89 15.97 2.43 8.04
N ILE A 90 17.04 2.32 7.24
CA ILE A 90 17.88 3.45 6.84
C ILE A 90 17.06 4.51 6.09
N VAL A 91 16.21 4.08 5.15
CA VAL A 91 15.35 4.99 4.38
C VAL A 91 14.33 5.70 5.27
N ASP A 92 13.75 5.01 6.25
CA ASP A 92 12.79 5.62 7.18
C ASP A 92 13.47 6.62 8.13
N VAL A 93 14.68 6.33 8.64
CA VAL A 93 15.47 7.29 9.43
C VAL A 93 15.82 8.52 8.60
N PHE A 94 16.25 8.33 7.35
CA PHE A 94 16.54 9.42 6.44
C PHE A 94 15.30 10.27 6.13
N ALA A 95 14.13 9.65 5.95
CA ALA A 95 12.88 10.37 5.74
C ALA A 95 12.48 11.21 6.96
N ALA A 96 12.68 10.67 8.18
CA ALA A 96 12.44 11.39 9.42
C ALA A 96 13.37 12.62 9.54
N TYR A 97 14.65 12.47 9.20
CA TYR A 97 15.60 13.59 9.13
C TYR A 97 15.16 14.68 8.14
N LEU A 98 14.76 14.29 6.93
CA LEU A 98 14.29 15.24 5.90
C LEU A 98 13.03 15.99 6.33
N THR A 99 12.16 15.33 7.09
CA THR A 99 10.94 15.95 7.60
C THR A 99 11.24 16.88 8.77
N ASN A 100 11.98 16.39 9.77
CA ASN A 100 12.12 17.08 11.06
C ASN A 100 13.22 18.13 11.05
N GLU A 101 14.34 17.89 10.37
CA GLU A 101 15.49 18.79 10.38
C GLU A 101 15.56 19.68 9.14
N ARG A 102 15.10 19.17 7.99
CA ARG A 102 15.11 19.91 6.72
C ARG A 102 13.77 20.55 6.39
N GLY A 103 12.70 20.20 7.11
CA GLY A 103 11.36 20.78 6.91
C GLY A 103 10.80 20.55 5.50
N LEU A 104 11.20 19.46 4.83
CA LEU A 104 10.78 19.22 3.45
C LEU A 104 9.30 18.85 3.37
N ALA A 105 8.66 19.25 2.27
CA ALA A 105 7.29 18.86 1.97
C ALA A 105 7.19 17.33 1.83
N ALA A 106 6.06 16.76 2.25
CA ALA A 106 5.83 15.31 2.23
C ALA A 106 6.05 14.70 0.83
N SER A 107 5.62 15.36 -0.24
CA SER A 107 5.86 14.90 -1.62
C SER A 107 7.34 14.85 -1.99
N THR A 108 8.15 15.78 -1.48
CA THR A 108 9.60 15.80 -1.65
C THR A 108 10.26 14.69 -0.85
N VAL A 109 9.81 14.46 0.39
CA VAL A 109 10.31 13.36 1.24
C VAL A 109 10.05 12.01 0.56
N GLU A 110 8.85 11.78 0.03
CA GLU A 110 8.52 10.53 -0.68
C GLU A 110 9.39 10.32 -1.93
N SER A 111 9.65 11.40 -2.68
CA SER A 111 10.57 11.34 -3.82
C SER A 111 11.99 10.91 -3.39
N HIS A 112 12.48 11.44 -2.26
CA HIS A 112 13.78 11.07 -1.72
C HIS A 112 13.80 9.62 -1.21
N LYS A 113 12.73 9.15 -0.55
CA LYS A 113 12.62 7.74 -0.11
C LYS A 113 12.75 6.78 -1.29
N LEU A 114 12.09 7.08 -2.41
CA LEU A 114 12.15 6.23 -3.60
C LEU A 114 13.56 6.16 -4.18
N LEU A 115 14.24 7.31 -4.28
CA LEU A 115 15.61 7.39 -4.79
C LEU A 115 16.61 6.66 -3.88
N SER A 116 16.53 6.88 -2.56
CA SER A 116 17.39 6.21 -1.58
C SER A 116 17.21 4.69 -1.58
N ARG A 117 15.97 4.20 -1.71
CA ARG A 117 15.71 2.75 -1.83
C ARG A 117 16.39 2.16 -3.07
N ARG A 118 16.24 2.79 -4.23
CA ARG A 118 16.88 2.32 -5.48
C ARG A 118 18.40 2.33 -5.39
N PHE A 119 18.96 3.43 -4.88
CA PHE A 119 20.40 3.56 -4.67
C PHE A 119 20.95 2.43 -3.79
N LEU A 120 20.32 2.17 -2.64
CA LEU A 120 20.75 1.10 -1.74
C LEU A 120 20.67 -0.29 -2.38
N GLN A 121 19.62 -0.57 -3.16
CA GLN A 121 19.49 -1.82 -3.90
C GLN A 121 20.57 -2.00 -4.98
N GLU A 122 21.03 -0.91 -5.61
CA GLU A 122 22.07 -0.94 -6.63
C GLU A 122 23.48 -1.08 -6.03
N VAL A 123 23.78 -0.32 -4.97
CA VAL A 123 25.13 -0.28 -4.38
C VAL A 123 25.37 -1.40 -3.37
N CYS A 124 24.30 -1.96 -2.81
CA CYS A 124 24.34 -3.02 -1.83
C CYS A 124 23.27 -4.08 -2.18
N PRO A 125 23.58 -5.01 -3.09
CA PRO A 125 22.61 -6.02 -3.52
C PRO A 125 22.38 -7.16 -2.50
N ALA A 126 23.14 -7.20 -1.41
CA ALA A 126 23.17 -8.30 -0.44
C ALA A 126 22.47 -8.00 0.90
N GLY A 127 21.55 -7.04 0.93
CA GLY A 127 20.91 -6.55 2.15
C GLY A 127 19.97 -7.50 2.85
#